data_AF-A0A0J8QLQ1-F1
#
_entry.id   AF-A0A0J8QLQ1-F1
#
_cell.length_a   1.000
_cell.length_b   1.000
_cell.length_c   1.000
_cell.angle_alpha   90.00
_cell.angle_beta   90.00
_cell.angle_gamma   90.00
#
_symmetry.space_group_name_H-M   'P 1'
#
loop_
_entity.id
_entity.type
_entity.pdbx_description
1 polymer ?
#
loop_
_entity_poly.entity_id
_entity_poly.type
_entity_poly.pdbx_seq_one_letter_code
_entity_poly.pdbx_strand_id
1 'polypeptide(L)'
;MPVDRRKVWVFGSAFLLRLLLIVFFPGLPDLLTGRVEVSTPVSSFKRLQEGLFLYKRNVSPYDGGVFHQAPILLPIFSLLPEPRDYQLVTGLVYIVLDLLNANALGRIANSDEAVAPRLYTSPRKHIRWDGTAIAAGYLFNPFTIASCLGRSTNAFTNSAIISSISNAIAGNSFNSMLALGLASYMSLYPALLFPPMALLCYDRYVRNGKATKGAIHIR
;
A
#
# COMPACT_ATOMS: atom_id res chain seq x y z
N MET A 1 25.14 -1.77 3.40
CA MET A 1 24.74 -1.93 1.98
C MET A 1 24.85 -0.55 1.33
N PRO A 2 25.54 -0.40 0.18
CA PRO A 2 25.59 0.88 -0.49
C PRO A 2 24.16 1.26 -0.89
N VAL A 3 23.71 2.42 -0.42
CA VAL A 3 22.38 2.93 -0.76
C VAL A 3 22.37 3.19 -2.26
N ASP A 4 21.48 2.51 -2.99
CA ASP A 4 21.35 2.71 -4.43
C ASP A 4 20.95 4.17 -4.71
N ARG A 5 21.90 4.93 -5.26
CA ARG A 5 21.75 6.35 -5.54
C ARG A 5 20.54 6.61 -6.42
N ARG A 6 20.23 5.71 -7.37
CA ARG A 6 19.05 5.83 -8.24
C ARG A 6 17.77 5.75 -7.43
N LYS A 7 17.67 4.78 -6.52
CA LYS A 7 16.51 4.61 -5.63
C LYS A 7 16.29 5.85 -4.76
N VAL A 8 17.36 6.42 -4.20
CA VAL A 8 17.25 7.65 -3.39
C VAL A 8 16.69 8.80 -4.20
N TRP A 9 17.19 9.02 -5.41
CA TRP A 9 16.69 10.09 -6.27
C TRP A 9 15.23 9.89 -6.66
N VAL A 10 14.82 8.66 -7.00
CA VAL A 10 13.42 8.36 -7.35
C VAL A 10 12.49 8.61 -6.17
N PHE A 11 12.82 8.10 -4.99
CA PHE A 11 11.98 8.26 -3.80
C PHE A 11 11.97 9.71 -3.29
N GLY A 12 13.14 10.36 -3.28
CA GLY A 12 13.28 11.75 -2.87
C GLY A 12 12.53 12.71 -3.79
N SER A 13 12.65 12.55 -5.11
CA SER A 13 11.91 13.38 -6.08
C SER A 13 10.40 13.14 -6.01
N ALA A 14 9.95 11.89 -5.83
CA ALA A 14 8.53 11.58 -5.65
C ALA A 14 7.93 12.16 -4.36
N PHE A 15 8.70 12.14 -3.26
CA PHE A 15 8.34 12.79 -2.00
C PHE A 15 8.25 14.30 -2.16
N LEU A 16 9.30 14.92 -2.72
CA LEU A 16 9.37 16.36 -2.93
C LEU A 16 8.24 16.83 -3.86
N LEU A 17 7.97 16.13 -4.96
CA LEU A 17 6.86 16.44 -5.87
C LEU A 17 5.53 16.54 -5.10
N ARG A 18 5.17 15.51 -4.34
CA ARG A 18 3.90 15.48 -3.57
C ARG A 18 3.87 16.58 -2.51
N LEU A 19 4.98 16.78 -1.79
CA LEU A 19 5.09 17.82 -0.78
C LEU A 19 4.90 19.22 -1.39
N LEU A 20 5.60 19.52 -2.48
CA LEU A 20 5.49 20.80 -3.19
C LEU A 20 4.07 21.01 -3.73
N LEU A 21 3.42 19.97 -4.27
CA LEU A 21 2.03 20.07 -4.73
C LEU A 21 1.06 20.43 -3.60
N ILE A 22 1.24 19.86 -2.40
CA ILE A 22 0.38 20.19 -1.25
C ILE A 22 0.66 21.61 -0.74
N VAL A 23 1.93 22.03 -0.69
CA VAL A 23 2.33 23.34 -0.16
C VAL A 23 1.96 24.47 -1.11
N PHE A 24 2.25 24.35 -2.41
CA PHE A 24 2.00 25.41 -3.39
C PHE A 24 0.56 25.45 -3.89
N PHE A 25 -0.17 24.34 -3.80
CA PHE A 25 -1.57 24.26 -4.24
C PHE A 25 -2.47 23.71 -3.12
N PRO A 26 -2.70 24.47 -2.03
CA PRO A 26 -3.43 23.98 -0.86
C PRO A 26 -4.89 23.57 -1.16
N GLY A 27 -5.52 24.15 -2.18
CA GLY A 27 -6.87 23.76 -2.62
C GLY A 27 -6.93 22.49 -3.48
N LEU A 28 -5.79 21.98 -3.97
CA LEU A 28 -5.74 20.83 -4.88
C LEU A 28 -6.27 19.54 -4.22
N PRO A 29 -5.89 19.20 -2.96
CA PRO A 29 -6.46 18.05 -2.27
C PRO A 29 -7.99 18.06 -2.19
N ASP A 30 -8.61 19.20 -1.89
CA ASP A 30 -10.07 19.30 -1.75
C ASP A 30 -10.81 19.20 -3.09
N LEU A 31 -10.21 19.76 -4.15
CA LEU A 31 -10.69 19.59 -5.52
C LEU A 31 -10.65 18.11 -5.93
N LEU A 32 -9.54 17.42 -5.67
CA LEU A 32 -9.36 16.01 -6.03
C LEU A 32 -10.24 15.07 -5.20
N THR A 33 -10.46 15.35 -3.91
CA THR A 33 -11.41 14.58 -3.10
C THR A 33 -12.85 14.70 -3.63
N GLY A 34 -13.17 15.77 -4.37
CA GLY A 34 -14.47 15.93 -5.05
C GLY A 34 -14.63 15.16 -6.36
N ARG A 35 -13.57 14.52 -6.87
CA ARG A 35 -13.58 13.76 -8.12
C ARG A 35 -13.88 12.29 -7.86
N VAL A 36 -14.87 11.75 -8.57
CA VAL A 36 -15.33 10.36 -8.39
C VAL A 36 -14.29 9.33 -8.81
N GLU A 37 -13.41 9.72 -9.72
CA GLU A 37 -12.29 8.91 -10.21
C GLU A 37 -11.27 8.63 -9.09
N VAL A 38 -11.15 9.56 -8.14
CA VAL A 38 -10.13 9.54 -7.07
C VAL A 38 -10.74 9.10 -5.73
N SER A 39 -11.98 9.52 -5.48
CA SER A 39 -12.68 9.35 -4.22
C SER A 39 -14.11 8.91 -4.47
N THR A 40 -14.42 7.67 -4.10
CA THR A 40 -15.78 7.09 -4.20
C THR A 40 -16.54 7.23 -2.87
N PRO A 41 -17.87 7.04 -2.84
CA PRO A 41 -18.65 7.14 -1.59
C PRO A 41 -18.12 6.26 -0.44
N VAL A 42 -17.50 5.12 -0.79
CA VAL A 42 -16.94 4.16 0.16
C VAL A 42 -15.45 4.37 0.46
N SER A 43 -14.77 5.30 -0.22
CA SER A 43 -13.32 5.57 -0.02
C SER A 43 -12.99 7.04 0.23
N SER A 44 -14.01 7.89 0.31
CA SER A 44 -13.84 9.34 0.39
C SER A 44 -13.30 9.82 1.73
N PHE A 45 -12.32 10.72 1.67
CA PHE A 45 -11.81 11.40 2.86
C PHE A 45 -12.86 12.32 3.51
N LYS A 46 -13.76 12.94 2.74
CA LYS A 46 -14.83 13.78 3.28
C LYS A 46 -15.77 13.00 4.19
N ARG A 47 -16.16 11.78 3.75
CA ARG A 47 -16.97 10.87 4.57
C ARG A 47 -16.23 10.42 5.83
N LEU A 48 -14.92 10.21 5.75
CA LEU A 48 -14.10 9.93 6.93
C LEU A 48 -14.09 11.10 7.91
N GLN A 49 -13.98 12.34 7.44
CA GLN A 49 -14.04 13.53 8.31
C GLN A 49 -15.42 13.69 8.98
N GLU A 50 -16.51 13.46 8.24
CA GLU A 50 -17.87 13.45 8.79
C GLU A 50 -18.03 12.34 9.84
N GLY A 51 -17.56 11.13 9.53
CA GLY A 51 -17.58 10.01 10.47
C GLY A 51 -16.76 10.29 11.73
N LEU A 52 -15.58 10.91 11.58
CA LEU A 52 -14.73 11.30 12.70
C LEU A 52 -15.40 12.38 13.58
N PHE A 53 -16.09 13.33 12.95
CA PHE A 53 -16.83 14.38 13.64
C PHE A 53 -17.95 13.82 14.53
N LEU A 54 -18.67 12.80 14.05
CA LEU A 54 -19.69 12.08 14.82
C LEU A 54 -19.06 11.24 15.92
N TYR A 55 -18.02 10.46 15.57
CA TYR A 55 -17.29 9.59 16.49
C TYR A 55 -16.76 10.35 17.71
N LYS A 56 -16.12 11.52 17.51
CA LYS A 56 -15.61 12.37 18.59
C LYS A 56 -16.69 12.90 19.54
N ARG A 57 -17.96 12.91 19.13
CA ARG A 57 -19.11 13.35 19.93
C ARG A 57 -19.89 12.18 20.54
N ASN A 58 -19.34 10.97 20.51
CA ASN A 58 -20.01 9.74 20.95
C ASN A 58 -21.33 9.48 20.20
N VAL A 59 -21.44 9.97 18.96
CA VAL A 59 -22.55 9.66 18.06
C VAL A 59 -22.07 8.59 17.09
N SER A 60 -22.85 7.52 16.91
CA SER A 60 -22.52 6.45 15.98
C SER A 60 -22.40 7.00 14.55
N PRO A 61 -21.22 6.87 13.89
CA PRO A 61 -21.05 7.28 12.50
C PRO A 61 -21.85 6.41 11.51
N TYR A 62 -22.27 5.23 11.94
CA TYR A 62 -22.88 4.21 11.11
C TYR A 62 -24.41 4.29 11.07
N ASP A 63 -25.03 5.00 12.01
CA ASP A 63 -26.49 5.09 12.13
C ASP A 63 -27.11 5.95 11.01
N GLY A 64 -26.34 6.90 10.46
CA GLY A 64 -26.83 7.88 9.47
C GLY A 64 -26.63 7.50 8.01
N GLY A 65 -26.07 6.33 7.68
CA GLY A 65 -25.81 5.92 6.30
C GLY A 65 -24.77 6.76 5.55
N VAL A 66 -24.02 7.62 6.25
CA VAL A 66 -23.02 8.53 5.68
C VAL A 66 -21.63 7.88 5.63
N PHE A 67 -21.32 7.01 6.59
CA PHE A 67 -20.01 6.38 6.75
C PHE A 67 -20.08 4.86 6.53
N HIS A 68 -19.31 4.36 5.56
CA HIS A 68 -19.27 2.95 5.17
C HIS A 68 -17.87 2.34 5.22
N GLN A 69 -16.92 3.03 5.83
CA GLN A 69 -15.53 2.58 5.89
C GLN A 69 -15.28 1.76 7.16
N ALA A 70 -14.15 1.05 7.18
CA ALA A 70 -13.79 0.17 8.28
C ALA A 70 -13.65 0.94 9.61
N PRO A 71 -14.25 0.42 10.72
CA PRO A 71 -14.24 1.11 12.01
C PRO A 71 -12.86 1.47 12.53
N ILE A 72 -11.83 0.66 12.25
CA ILE A 72 -10.45 0.91 12.69
C ILE A 72 -9.86 2.23 12.17
N LEU A 73 -10.39 2.78 11.07
CA LEU A 73 -9.91 4.06 10.55
C LEU A 73 -10.28 5.21 11.48
N LEU A 74 -11.43 5.16 12.17
CA LEU A 74 -11.87 6.22 13.07
C LEU A 74 -10.90 6.45 14.24
N PRO A 75 -10.51 5.43 15.05
CA PRO A 75 -9.55 5.63 16.12
C PRO A 75 -8.14 5.96 15.61
N ILE A 76 -7.73 5.45 14.45
CA ILE A 76 -6.42 5.81 13.87
C ILE A 76 -6.40 7.30 13.51
N PHE A 77 -7.44 7.80 12.85
CA PHE A 77 -7.54 9.19 12.44
C PHE A 77 -7.96 10.14 13.58
N SER A 78 -8.52 9.64 14.69
CA SER A 78 -8.78 10.46 15.88
C SER A 78 -7.50 10.82 16.64
N LEU A 79 -6.45 9.99 16.52
CA LEU A 79 -5.12 10.26 17.06
C LEU A 79 -4.34 11.29 16.23
N LEU A 80 -4.75 11.54 14.98
CA LEU A 80 -4.13 12.54 14.12
C LEU A 80 -4.70 13.95 14.42
N PRO A 81 -3.87 15.00 14.28
CA PRO A 81 -4.36 16.38 14.33
C PRO A 81 -5.45 16.63 13.29
N GLU A 82 -6.32 17.61 13.55
CA GLU A 82 -7.44 17.88 12.66
C GLU A 82 -6.95 18.26 11.25
N PRO A 83 -7.41 17.57 10.19
CA PRO A 83 -6.89 17.81 8.84
C PRO A 83 -7.15 19.22 8.30
N ARG A 84 -8.10 19.97 8.90
CA ARG A 84 -8.39 21.37 8.54
C ARG A 84 -7.21 22.28 8.87
N ASP A 85 -6.59 22.08 10.03
CA ASP A 85 -5.48 22.90 10.51
C ASP A 85 -4.13 22.33 10.09
N TYR A 86 -4.05 20.99 9.95
CA TYR A 86 -2.80 20.26 9.70
C TYR A 86 -2.86 19.39 8.44
N GLN A 87 -3.25 19.98 7.31
CA GLN A 87 -3.33 19.30 6.01
C GLN A 87 -2.02 18.59 5.62
N LEU A 88 -0.87 19.18 5.97
CA LEU A 88 0.45 18.59 5.73
C LEU A 88 0.66 17.26 6.48
N VAL A 89 0.21 17.16 7.73
CA VAL A 89 0.36 15.94 8.53
C VAL A 89 -0.43 14.80 7.91
N THR A 90 -1.68 15.07 7.53
CA THR A 90 -2.49 14.10 6.79
C THR A 90 -1.83 13.74 5.46
N GLY A 91 -1.37 14.73 4.68
CA GLY A 91 -0.68 14.50 3.42
C GLY A 91 0.56 13.61 3.56
N LEU A 92 1.37 13.83 4.60
CA LEU A 92 2.56 13.02 4.88
C LEU A 92 2.22 11.54 5.14
N VAL A 93 1.09 11.25 5.80
CA VAL A 93 0.64 9.85 5.99
C VAL A 93 0.45 9.16 4.63
N TYR A 94 -0.25 9.80 3.70
CA TYR A 94 -0.47 9.23 2.35
C TYR A 94 0.82 9.16 1.53
N ILE A 95 1.70 10.17 1.62
CA ILE A 95 3.01 10.14 0.96
C ILE A 95 3.83 8.95 1.47
N VAL A 96 3.87 8.73 2.78
CA VAL A 96 4.60 7.61 3.39
C VAL A 96 4.01 6.27 2.90
N LEU A 97 2.68 6.13 2.85
CA LEU A 97 2.05 4.92 2.32
C LEU A 97 2.45 4.65 0.86
N ASP A 98 2.42 5.67 -0.01
CA ASP A 98 2.88 5.55 -1.40
C ASP A 98 4.33 5.09 -1.50
N LEU A 99 5.23 5.67 -0.69
CA LEU A 99 6.65 5.28 -0.67
C LEU A 99 6.83 3.83 -0.16
N LEU A 100 6.08 3.42 0.87
CA LEU A 100 6.10 2.04 1.36
C LEU A 100 5.63 1.06 0.28
N ASN A 101 4.55 1.41 -0.44
CA ASN A 101 4.02 0.61 -1.54
C ASN A 101 5.03 0.49 -2.68
N ALA A 102 5.64 1.60 -3.09
CA ALA A 102 6.67 1.60 -4.12
C ALA A 102 7.87 0.72 -3.73
N ASN A 103 8.30 0.79 -2.48
CA ASN A 103 9.39 -0.05 -1.98
C ASN A 103 9.01 -1.53 -1.97
N ALA A 104 7.79 -1.87 -1.52
CA ALA A 104 7.29 -3.23 -1.51
C ALA A 104 7.13 -3.79 -2.94
N LEU A 105 6.59 -3.01 -3.88
CA LEU A 105 6.54 -3.36 -5.31
C LEU A 105 7.93 -3.60 -5.89
N GLY A 106 8.92 -2.77 -5.55
CA GLY A 106 10.30 -2.99 -5.95
C GLY A 106 10.90 -4.29 -5.39
N ARG A 107 10.55 -4.65 -4.14
CA ARG A 107 10.96 -5.95 -3.54
C ARG A 107 10.29 -7.13 -4.25
N ILE A 108 9.00 -7.01 -4.57
CA ILE A 108 8.26 -8.03 -5.31
C ILE A 108 8.89 -8.24 -6.69
N ALA A 109 9.19 -7.16 -7.42
CA ALA A 109 9.86 -7.20 -8.71
C ALA A 109 11.23 -7.89 -8.68
N ASN A 110 12.05 -7.56 -7.68
CA ASN A 110 13.41 -8.10 -7.54
C ASN A 110 13.45 -9.52 -6.96
N SER A 111 12.30 -10.11 -6.64
CA SER A 111 12.23 -11.42 -5.98
C SER A 111 12.23 -12.62 -6.90
N ASP A 112 12.12 -12.38 -8.21
CA ASP A 112 12.09 -13.37 -9.29
C ASP A 112 10.94 -14.38 -9.27
N GLU A 113 10.01 -14.30 -8.31
CA GLU A 113 8.87 -15.22 -8.23
C GLU A 113 7.90 -15.10 -9.39
N ALA A 114 7.78 -13.91 -9.99
CA ALA A 114 6.95 -13.71 -11.19
C ALA A 114 7.53 -14.42 -12.43
N VAL A 115 8.82 -14.73 -12.42
CA VAL A 115 9.56 -15.20 -13.60
C VAL A 115 9.96 -16.67 -13.47
N ALA A 116 10.41 -17.06 -12.28
CA ALA A 116 10.86 -18.40 -11.96
C ALA A 116 10.16 -18.88 -10.68
N PRO A 117 8.84 -19.14 -10.71
CA PRO A 117 8.14 -19.82 -9.61
C PRO A 117 8.63 -21.26 -9.41
N ARG A 118 8.20 -21.92 -8.31
CA ARG A 118 8.71 -23.25 -7.92
C ARG A 118 8.55 -24.32 -9.00
N LEU A 119 7.45 -24.28 -9.74
CA LEU A 119 7.05 -25.34 -10.67
C LEU A 119 7.34 -25.02 -12.14
N TYR A 120 7.69 -23.77 -12.46
CA TYR A 120 7.86 -23.35 -13.85
C TYR A 120 8.85 -22.19 -13.93
N THR A 121 9.65 -22.14 -14.99
CA THR A 121 10.51 -20.97 -15.27
C THR A 121 10.17 -20.44 -16.64
N SER A 122 9.83 -19.16 -16.71
CA SER A 122 9.46 -18.50 -17.96
C SER A 122 10.66 -18.45 -18.93
N PRO A 123 10.47 -18.78 -20.22
CA PRO A 123 11.47 -18.55 -21.26
C PRO A 123 11.87 -17.06 -21.37
N ARG A 124 10.96 -16.16 -20.99
CA ARG A 124 11.15 -14.69 -21.03
C ARG A 124 11.81 -14.14 -19.76
N LYS A 125 12.50 -14.97 -18.98
CA LYS A 125 13.12 -14.54 -17.71
C LYS A 125 14.09 -13.36 -17.79
N HIS A 126 14.65 -13.14 -18.97
CA HIS A 126 15.56 -12.04 -19.26
C HIS A 126 14.84 -10.71 -19.49
N ILE A 127 13.54 -10.74 -19.85
CA ILE A 127 12.71 -9.55 -20.07
C ILE A 127 12.07 -9.14 -18.75
N ARG A 128 12.84 -8.48 -17.89
CA ARG A 128 12.34 -7.96 -16.61
C ARG A 128 12.76 -6.51 -16.40
N TRP A 129 11.89 -5.78 -15.72
CA TRP A 129 12.17 -4.43 -15.27
C TRP A 129 12.80 -4.48 -13.89
N ASP A 130 13.79 -3.63 -13.65
CA ASP A 130 14.37 -3.47 -12.34
C ASP A 130 13.34 -2.91 -11.34
N GLY A 131 13.40 -3.35 -10.09
CA GLY A 131 12.49 -2.92 -9.03
C GLY A 131 12.48 -1.40 -8.83
N THR A 132 13.59 -0.70 -9.05
CA THR A 132 13.59 0.78 -9.00
C THR A 132 12.82 1.41 -10.16
N ALA A 133 12.80 0.79 -11.34
CA ALA A 133 12.00 1.25 -12.47
C ALA A 133 10.50 1.03 -12.24
N ILE A 134 10.11 -0.10 -11.65
CA ILE A 134 8.71 -0.36 -11.25
C ILE A 134 8.27 0.60 -10.16
N ALA A 135 9.11 0.85 -9.15
CA ALA A 135 8.83 1.83 -8.11
C ALA A 135 8.65 3.25 -8.70
N ALA A 136 9.50 3.65 -9.65
CA ALA A 136 9.35 4.92 -10.36
C ALA A 136 8.02 4.97 -11.14
N GLY A 137 7.68 3.92 -11.88
CA GLY A 137 6.42 3.83 -12.63
C GLY A 137 5.20 3.99 -11.72
N TYR A 138 5.22 3.41 -10.52
CA TYR A 138 4.16 3.58 -9.54
C TYR A 138 4.12 5.00 -8.94
N LEU A 139 5.28 5.54 -8.52
CA LEU A 139 5.36 6.82 -7.82
C LEU A 139 5.06 8.03 -8.71
N PHE A 140 5.37 7.94 -10.01
CA PHE A 140 5.12 8.99 -10.99
C PHE A 140 3.85 8.75 -11.81
N ASN A 141 3.07 7.73 -11.49
CA ASN A 141 1.76 7.54 -12.10
C ASN A 141 0.83 8.71 -11.69
N PRO A 142 0.23 9.44 -12.65
CA PRO A 142 -0.67 10.55 -12.37
C PRO A 142 -1.85 10.15 -11.46
N PHE A 143 -2.37 8.93 -11.62
CA PHE A 143 -3.46 8.41 -10.80
C PHE A 143 -3.03 8.14 -9.36
N THR A 144 -1.82 7.61 -9.14
CA THR A 144 -1.28 7.41 -7.79
C THR A 144 -1.08 8.75 -7.10
N ILE A 145 -0.51 9.75 -7.81
CA ILE A 145 -0.34 11.10 -7.29
C ILE A 145 -1.71 11.71 -6.94
N ALA A 146 -2.68 11.62 -7.85
CA ALA A 146 -4.03 12.14 -7.62
C ALA A 146 -4.72 11.46 -6.42
N SER A 147 -4.59 10.13 -6.28
CA SER A 147 -5.14 9.37 -5.15
C SER A 147 -4.51 9.71 -3.82
N CYS A 148 -3.19 9.94 -3.79
CA CYS A 148 -2.46 10.42 -2.63
C CYS A 148 -2.95 11.82 -2.21
N LEU A 149 -3.05 12.76 -3.16
CA LEU A 149 -3.52 14.12 -2.88
C LEU A 149 -5.01 14.16 -2.50
N GLY A 150 -5.83 13.31 -3.12
CA GLY A 150 -7.25 13.16 -2.82
C GLY A 150 -7.54 12.45 -1.49
N ARG A 151 -6.50 11.94 -0.81
CA ARG A 151 -6.56 11.27 0.51
C ARG A 151 -7.52 10.07 0.52
N SER A 152 -7.57 9.31 -0.57
CA SER A 152 -8.47 8.16 -0.69
C SER A 152 -8.12 7.06 0.31
N THR A 153 -9.08 6.59 1.10
CA THR A 153 -8.82 5.55 2.11
C THR A 153 -8.50 4.18 1.52
N ASN A 154 -8.71 4.01 0.21
CA ASN A 154 -8.20 2.87 -0.56
C ASN A 154 -6.67 2.71 -0.47
N ALA A 155 -5.94 3.80 -0.19
CA ALA A 155 -4.49 3.73 0.02
C ALA A 155 -4.12 2.75 1.13
N PHE A 156 -4.89 2.66 2.21
CA PHE A 156 -4.63 1.72 3.32
C PHE A 156 -4.88 0.27 2.90
N THR A 157 -6.00 0.00 2.24
CA THR A 157 -6.33 -1.34 1.74
C THR A 157 -5.28 -1.83 0.75
N ASN A 158 -4.90 -0.99 -0.21
CA ASN A 158 -3.86 -1.32 -1.20
C ASN A 158 -2.51 -1.56 -0.52
N SER A 159 -2.16 -0.77 0.50
CA SER A 159 -0.92 -0.96 1.24
C SER A 159 -0.88 -2.28 2.00
N ALA A 160 -2.00 -2.69 2.60
CA ALA A 160 -2.12 -3.98 3.26
C ALA A 160 -1.99 -5.15 2.27
N ILE A 161 -2.61 -5.06 1.08
CA ILE A 161 -2.47 -6.07 0.01
C ILE A 161 -1.00 -6.19 -0.45
N ILE A 162 -0.37 -5.08 -0.82
CA ILE A 162 1.00 -5.08 -1.34
C ILE A 162 1.97 -5.58 -0.26
N SER A 163 1.76 -5.18 1.00
CA SER A 163 2.55 -5.67 2.13
C SER A 163 2.37 -7.18 2.34
N SER A 164 1.15 -7.70 2.18
CA SER A 164 0.87 -9.14 2.24
C SER A 164 1.69 -9.91 1.20
N ILE A 165 1.66 -9.45 -0.05
CA ILE A 165 2.44 -10.06 -1.16
C ILE A 165 3.94 -9.96 -0.88
N SER A 166 4.43 -8.78 -0.52
CA SER A 166 5.87 -8.58 -0.25
C SER A 166 6.37 -9.43 0.92
N ASN A 167 5.57 -9.65 1.96
CA ASN A 167 5.93 -10.51 3.10
C ASN A 167 5.88 -11.99 2.74
N ALA A 168 4.91 -12.44 1.94
CA ALA A 168 4.86 -13.82 1.45
C ALA A 168 6.12 -14.15 0.66
N ILE A 169 6.50 -13.26 -0.26
CA ILE A 169 7.70 -13.39 -1.07
C ILE A 169 8.98 -13.39 -0.22
N ALA A 170 9.00 -12.67 0.89
CA ALA A 170 10.12 -12.71 1.83
C ALA A 170 10.17 -14.00 2.69
N GLY A 171 9.21 -14.91 2.53
CA GLY A 171 9.08 -16.13 3.33
C GLY A 171 8.44 -15.91 4.71
N ASN A 172 7.92 -14.72 4.99
CA ASN A 172 7.26 -14.40 6.25
C ASN A 172 5.73 -14.59 6.10
N SER A 173 5.30 -15.84 6.20
CA SER A 173 3.90 -16.23 6.04
C SER A 173 2.98 -15.60 7.08
N PHE A 174 3.44 -15.45 8.33
CA PHE A 174 2.62 -14.85 9.40
C PHE A 174 2.27 -13.39 9.10
N ASN A 175 3.28 -12.55 8.83
CA ASN A 175 3.03 -11.15 8.50
C ASN A 175 2.28 -10.99 7.18
N SER A 176 2.44 -11.93 6.24
CA SER A 176 1.65 -11.96 5.02
C SER A 176 0.16 -12.16 5.30
N MET A 177 -0.19 -13.18 6.10
CA MET A 177 -1.58 -13.50 6.43
C MET A 177 -2.22 -12.43 7.32
N LEU A 178 -1.45 -11.86 8.27
CA LEU A 178 -1.92 -10.74 9.09
C LEU A 178 -2.24 -9.52 8.22
N ALA A 179 -1.36 -9.14 7.30
CA ALA A 179 -1.60 -8.03 6.38
C ALA A 179 -2.80 -8.31 5.45
N LEU A 180 -2.98 -9.56 5.00
CA LEU A 180 -4.14 -9.94 4.19
C LEU A 180 -5.44 -9.86 4.99
N GLY A 181 -5.44 -10.30 6.25
CA GLY A 181 -6.56 -10.17 7.17
C GLY A 181 -6.93 -8.71 7.39
N LEU A 182 -5.94 -7.85 7.60
CA LEU A 182 -6.15 -6.40 7.72
C LEU A 182 -6.75 -5.81 6.43
N ALA A 183 -6.26 -6.21 5.25
CA ALA A 183 -6.83 -5.79 3.97
C ALA A 183 -8.29 -6.23 3.84
N SER A 184 -8.59 -7.47 4.24
CA SER A 184 -9.93 -8.07 4.20
C SER A 184 -10.90 -7.45 5.21
N TYR A 185 -10.37 -6.89 6.29
CA TYR A 185 -11.12 -6.10 7.25
C TYR A 185 -11.45 -4.70 6.70
N MET A 186 -10.52 -4.09 5.96
CA MET A 186 -10.73 -2.77 5.33
C MET A 186 -11.67 -2.81 4.13
N SER A 187 -11.67 -3.91 3.38
CA SER A 187 -12.56 -4.17 2.24
C SER A 187 -12.77 -5.67 2.11
N LEU A 188 -13.93 -6.13 1.62
CA LEU A 188 -14.21 -7.56 1.52
C LEU A 188 -13.38 -8.28 0.43
N TYR A 189 -13.11 -7.62 -0.69
CA TYR A 189 -12.52 -8.24 -1.88
C TYR A 189 -11.12 -8.85 -1.71
N PRO A 190 -10.18 -8.25 -0.94
CA PRO A 190 -8.88 -8.87 -0.64
C PRO A 190 -8.95 -10.28 -0.07
N ALA A 191 -10.07 -10.70 0.56
CA ALA A 191 -10.24 -12.07 1.05
C ALA A 191 -10.12 -13.11 -0.08
N LEU A 192 -10.50 -12.76 -1.31
CA LEU A 192 -10.37 -13.62 -2.49
C LEU A 192 -8.91 -13.92 -2.86
N LEU A 193 -7.95 -13.14 -2.35
CA LEU A 193 -6.52 -13.40 -2.54
C LEU A 193 -5.99 -14.47 -1.58
N PHE A 194 -6.78 -14.99 -0.63
CA PHE A 194 -6.31 -15.99 0.32
C PHE A 194 -5.75 -17.26 -0.35
N PRO A 195 -6.45 -17.92 -1.31
CA PRO A 195 -5.89 -19.11 -1.96
C PRO A 195 -4.54 -18.88 -2.67
N PRO A 196 -4.37 -17.86 -3.56
CA PRO A 196 -3.06 -17.64 -4.19
C PRO A 196 -1.99 -17.20 -3.19
N MET A 197 -2.34 -16.47 -2.13
CA MET A 197 -1.39 -16.07 -1.09
C MET A 197 -0.90 -17.23 -0.24
N ALA A 198 -1.78 -18.16 0.12
CA ALA A 198 -1.41 -19.38 0.84
C ALA A 198 -0.48 -20.26 0.00
N LEU A 199 -0.78 -20.41 -1.31
CA LEU A 199 0.08 -21.13 -2.24
C LEU A 199 1.46 -20.49 -2.38
N LEU A 200 1.54 -19.16 -2.50
CA LEU A 200 2.80 -18.44 -2.57
C LEU A 200 3.66 -18.63 -1.31
N CYS A 201 3.02 -18.59 -0.13
CA CYS A 201 3.70 -18.86 1.14
C CYS A 201 4.22 -20.31 1.22
N TYR A 202 3.41 -21.27 0.77
CA TYR A 202 3.80 -22.68 0.72
C TYR A 202 5.00 -22.90 -0.21
N ASP A 203 4.97 -22.32 -1.42
CA ASP A 203 6.05 -22.43 -2.39
C ASP A 203 7.36 -21.86 -1.84
N ARG A 204 7.29 -20.72 -1.13
CA ARG A 204 8.44 -20.13 -0.42
C ARG A 204 8.95 -21.00 0.72
N TYR A 205 8.06 -21.58 1.53
CA TYR A 205 8.42 -22.49 2.60
C TYR A 205 9.17 -23.72 2.06
N VAL A 206 8.65 -24.36 1.02
CA VAL A 206 9.28 -25.54 0.39
C VAL A 206 10.64 -25.20 -0.22
N ARG A 207 10.77 -24.05 -0.88
CA ARG A 207 12.05 -23.59 -1.46
C ARG A 207 13.11 -23.37 -0.39
N ASN A 208 12.75 -22.68 0.69
CA ASN A 208 13.67 -22.44 1.80
C ASN A 208 14.10 -23.76 2.45
N GLY A 209 13.18 -24.71 2.64
CA GLY A 209 13.50 -26.04 3.18
C GLY A 209 14.47 -26.85 2.30
N LYS A 210 14.35 -26.77 0.97
CA LYS A 210 15.31 -27.40 0.04
C LYS A 210 16.70 -26.76 0.09
N ALA A 211 16.77 -25.43 0.18
CA ALA A 211 18.04 -24.70 0.30
C ALA A 211 18.82 -25.13 1.56
N THR A 212 18.12 -25.26 2.70
CA THR A 212 18.73 -25.71 3.96
C THR A 212 19.25 -27.15 3.88
N LYS A 213 18.49 -28.08 3.28
CA LYS A 213 18.93 -29.48 3.11
C LYS A 213 20.11 -29.62 2.15
N GLY A 214 20.16 -28.85 1.07
CA GLY A 214 21.30 -28.83 0.15
C GLY A 214 22.59 -28.34 0.79
N ALA A 215 22.52 -27.34 1.69
CA ALA A 215 23.68 -26.82 2.39
C ALA A 215 24.27 -27.81 3.42
N ILE A 216 23.44 -28.69 3.99
CA ILE A 216 23.88 -29.71 4.96
C ILE A 216 24.59 -30.88 4.25
N HIS A 217 24.23 -31.20 3.01
CA HIS A 217 24.86 -32.29 2.24
C HIS A 217 26.21 -31.94 1.59
N ILE A 218 26.62 -30.66 1.62
CA ILE A 218 27.88 -30.17 1.02
C ILE A 218 28.99 -29.98 2.09
N ARG A 219 28.69 -30.25 3.37
CA ARG A 219 29.67 -30.31 4.47
C ARG A 219 29.97 -31.75 4.83
#